data_AF-A0A1E7YQF4-F1
#
_entry.id   AF-A0A1E7YQF4-F1
#
_cell.length_a   1.000
_cell.length_b   1.000
_cell.length_c   1.000
_cell.angle_alpha   90.00
_cell.angle_beta   90.00
_cell.angle_gamma   90.00
#
_symmetry.space_group_name_H-M   'P 1'
#
loop_
_entity.id
_entity.type
_entity.pdbx_description
1 polymer ?
#
loop_
_entity_poly.entity_id
_entity_poly.type
_entity_poly.pdbx_seq_one_letter_code
_entity_poly.pdbx_strand_id
1 'polypeptide(L)'
;MGRWYRIERRADALVLSNREASVTDFGDRVVAQEGNDKEIQAMVRLAQAKGWSEVELTGSEEFQERAAIAFLQTGISLADKDLESRVLASTKTQDEEASLPFQLDLHPNAVEPDIEIRETIRS
;
A
#
# COMPACT_ATOMS: atom_id res chain seq x y z
N MET A 1 3.33 -20.39 -6.49
CA MET A 1 4.05 -21.08 -5.38
C MET A 1 3.38 -20.68 -4.07
N GLY A 2 2.83 -21.63 -3.32
CA GLY A 2 2.15 -21.34 -2.05
C GLY A 2 3.16 -20.80 -1.02
N ARG A 3 2.88 -19.65 -0.42
CA ARG A 3 3.63 -19.14 0.73
C ARG A 3 3.24 -19.98 1.94
N TRP A 4 4.09 -20.94 2.31
CA TRP A 4 3.92 -21.72 3.54
C TRP A 4 4.39 -20.87 4.72
N TYR A 5 3.48 -20.59 5.65
CA TYR A 5 3.79 -20.01 6.94
C TYR A 5 3.94 -21.13 7.96
N ARG A 6 5.03 -21.14 8.71
CA ARG A 6 5.17 -21.97 9.90
C ARG A 6 4.41 -21.27 11.03
N ILE A 7 3.47 -22.00 11.63
CA ILE A 7 2.69 -21.51 12.76
C ILE A 7 3.15 -22.30 13.99
N GLU A 8 3.76 -21.61 14.94
CA GLU A 8 4.19 -22.19 16.21
C GLU A 8 3.30 -21.64 17.33
N ARG A 9 2.55 -22.53 17.99
CA ARG A 9 1.76 -22.16 19.16
C ARG A 9 2.64 -22.20 20.40
N ARG A 10 2.86 -21.04 21.00
CA ARG A 10 3.43 -20.88 22.34
C ARG A 10 2.29 -20.78 23.36
N ALA A 11 2.63 -20.78 24.65
CA ALA A 11 1.65 -20.81 25.74
C ALA A 11 0.62 -19.66 25.66
N ASP A 12 1.07 -18.47 25.25
CA ASP A 12 0.29 -17.22 25.24
C ASP A 12 0.30 -16.51 23.86
N ALA A 13 0.95 -17.09 22.85
CA ALA A 13 1.09 -16.47 21.53
C ALA A 13 1.15 -17.48 20.38
N LEU A 14 0.74 -17.06 19.18
CA LEU A 14 0.94 -17.74 17.91
C LEU A 14 2.04 -17.02 17.14
N VAL A 15 3.16 -17.71 16.92
CA VAL A 15 4.25 -17.18 16.09
C VAL A 15 4.04 -17.65 14.65
N LEU A 16 3.83 -16.72 13.73
CA LEU A 16 3.75 -16.98 12.30
C LEU A 16 5.04 -16.51 11.65
N SER A 17 5.85 -17.46 11.20
CA SER A 17 7.14 -17.18 10.59
C SER A 17 7.28 -17.86 9.23
N ASN A 18 7.93 -17.17 8.29
CA ASN A 18 8.39 -17.73 7.03
C ASN A 18 9.81 -17.21 6.75
N ARG A 19 10.34 -17.46 5.53
CA ARG A 19 11.69 -17.01 5.17
C ARG A 19 11.84 -15.48 5.06
N GLU A 20 10.74 -14.74 4.93
CA GLU A 20 10.70 -13.31 4.63
C GLU A 20 10.06 -12.45 5.74
N ALA A 21 9.34 -13.04 6.69
CA ALA A 21 8.53 -12.35 7.69
C ALA A 21 8.35 -13.20 8.95
N SER A 22 8.34 -12.56 10.12
CA SER A 22 8.12 -13.23 11.41
C SER A 22 7.24 -12.36 12.31
N VAL A 23 5.98 -12.73 12.48
CA VAL A 23 5.02 -12.00 13.33
C VAL A 23 4.57 -12.87 14.49
N THR A 24 4.38 -12.24 15.65
CA THR A 24 3.87 -12.89 16.85
C THR A 24 2.51 -12.33 17.19
N ASP A 25 1.50 -13.19 17.18
CA ASP A 25 0.13 -12.87 17.55
C ASP A 25 -0.15 -13.27 19.00
N PHE A 26 -0.48 -12.32 19.85
CA PHE A 26 -0.84 -12.55 21.26
C PHE A 26 -2.36 -12.61 21.48
N GLY A 27 -3.15 -12.75 20.41
CA GLY A 27 -4.62 -12.73 20.48
C GLY A 27 -5.18 -11.31 20.42
N ASP A 28 -4.75 -10.43 21.33
CA ASP A 28 -5.21 -9.03 21.44
C ASP A 28 -4.29 -8.03 20.71
N ARG A 29 -3.04 -8.41 20.46
CA ARG A 29 -2.05 -7.60 19.72
C ARG A 29 -1.19 -8.47 18.81
N VAL A 30 -0.68 -7.87 17.73
CA VAL A 30 0.29 -8.50 16.83
C VAL A 30 1.59 -7.70 16.85
N VAL A 31 2.73 -8.39 16.93
CA VAL A 31 4.05 -7.79 16.97
C VAL A 31 4.87 -8.31 15.78
N ALA A 32 5.41 -7.42 14.96
CA ALA A 32 6.42 -7.75 13.96
C ALA A 32 7.81 -7.82 14.59
N GLN A 33 8.67 -8.69 14.08
CA GLN A 33 10.05 -8.75 14.56
C GLN A 33 10.95 -7.70 13.90
N GLU A 34 10.90 -7.59 12.57
CA GLU A 34 11.80 -6.71 11.82
C GLU A 34 11.12 -5.41 11.35
N GLY A 35 9.79 -5.37 11.33
CA GLY A 35 9.01 -4.24 10.82
C GLY A 35 9.11 -4.07 9.29
N ASN A 36 9.33 -5.16 8.56
CA ASN A 36 9.43 -5.14 7.10
C ASN A 36 8.04 -5.19 6.42
N ASP A 37 7.98 -4.84 5.13
CA ASP A 37 6.71 -4.78 4.39
C ASP A 37 5.95 -6.11 4.35
N LYS A 38 6.65 -7.25 4.38
CA LYS A 38 6.02 -8.58 4.38
C LYS A 38 5.36 -8.86 5.73
N GLU A 39 5.98 -8.45 6.83
CA GLU A 39 5.42 -8.53 8.17
C GLU A 39 4.22 -7.62 8.32
N ILE A 40 4.29 -6.39 7.80
CA ILE A 40 3.16 -5.44 7.78
C ILE A 40 1.96 -6.08 7.06
N GLN A 41 2.17 -6.65 5.86
CA GLN A 41 1.10 -7.35 5.16
C GLN A 41 0.55 -8.55 5.95
N ALA A 42 1.41 -9.28 6.68
CA ALA A 42 0.97 -10.38 7.52
C ALA A 42 0.10 -9.87 8.69
N MET A 43 0.50 -8.77 9.34
CA MET A 43 -0.26 -8.13 10.41
C MET A 43 -1.65 -7.68 9.93
N VAL A 44 -1.72 -7.01 8.78
CA VAL A 44 -2.98 -6.57 8.18
C VAL A 44 -3.90 -7.76 7.90
N ARG A 45 -3.36 -8.84 7.30
CA ARG A 45 -4.15 -10.06 7.05
C ARG A 45 -4.63 -10.73 8.33
N LEU A 46 -3.82 -10.72 9.39
CA LEU A 46 -4.23 -11.24 10.70
C LEU A 46 -5.36 -10.40 11.29
N ALA A 47 -5.26 -9.07 11.24
CA ALA A 47 -6.30 -8.17 11.70
C ALA A 47 -7.63 -8.37 10.93
N GLN A 48 -7.56 -8.50 9.61
CA GLN A 48 -8.73 -8.80 8.78
C GLN A 48 -9.34 -10.18 9.11
N ALA A 49 -8.50 -11.21 9.25
CA ALA A 49 -8.95 -12.56 9.60
C ALA A 49 -9.61 -12.61 10.98
N LYS A 50 -9.19 -11.74 11.90
CA LYS A 50 -9.81 -11.56 13.22
C LYS A 50 -11.04 -10.67 13.22
N GLY A 51 -11.28 -9.90 12.15
CA GLY A 51 -12.36 -8.94 12.06
C GLY A 51 -12.14 -7.69 12.91
N TRP A 52 -10.88 -7.24 13.05
CA TRP A 52 -10.57 -6.00 13.74
C TRP A 52 -10.99 -4.79 12.89
N SER A 53 -11.68 -3.84 13.53
CA SER A 53 -12.12 -2.59 12.89
C SER A 53 -11.19 -1.43 13.16
N GLU A 54 -10.48 -1.46 14.29
CA GLU A 54 -9.56 -0.41 14.73
C GLU A 54 -8.27 -1.05 15.27
N VAL A 55 -7.13 -0.44 14.96
CA VAL A 55 -5.82 -0.87 15.46
C VAL A 55 -4.98 0.31 15.95
N GLU A 56 -4.18 0.06 16.99
CA GLU A 56 -3.15 0.99 17.44
C GLU A 56 -1.78 0.54 16.90
N LEU A 57 -1.05 1.47 16.29
CA LEU A 57 0.28 1.20 15.75
C LEU A 57 1.33 1.77 16.68
N THR A 58 2.27 0.92 17.11
CA THR A 58 3.39 1.32 17.97
C THR A 58 4.70 0.96 17.28
N GLY A 59 5.75 1.76 17.50
CA GLY A 59 7.07 1.56 16.91
C GLY A 59 7.68 2.86 16.38
N SER A 60 8.63 2.72 15.45
CA SER A 60 9.26 3.84 14.76
C SER A 60 8.28 4.56 13.81
N GLU A 61 8.45 5.87 13.60
CA GLU A 61 7.58 6.67 12.72
C GLU A 61 7.50 6.06 11.30
N GLU A 62 8.63 5.68 10.70
CA GLU A 62 8.67 5.02 9.37
C GLU A 62 7.90 3.69 9.31
N PHE A 63 7.83 2.96 10.43
CA PHE A 63 7.04 1.73 10.51
C PHE A 63 5.55 2.06 10.68
N GLN A 64 5.23 3.03 11.54
CA GLN A 64 3.86 3.49 11.76
C GLN A 64 3.24 4.02 10.47
N GLU A 65 3.95 4.82 9.68
CA GLU A 65 3.46 5.33 8.40
C GLU A 65 3.19 4.21 7.39
N ARG A 66 4.14 3.29 7.19
CA ARG A 66 3.96 2.17 6.25
C ARG A 66 2.85 1.22 6.68
N ALA A 67 2.77 0.92 7.98
CA ALA A 67 1.68 0.11 8.52
C ALA A 67 0.34 0.83 8.38
N ALA A 68 0.27 2.12 8.71
CA ALA A 68 -0.92 2.94 8.58
C ALA A 68 -1.48 2.90 7.16
N ILE A 69 -0.64 3.12 6.14
CA ILE A 69 -1.06 3.02 4.73
C ILE A 69 -1.68 1.65 4.45
N ALA A 70 -1.02 0.57 4.87
CA ALA A 70 -1.48 -0.79 4.61
C ALA A 70 -2.80 -1.12 5.33
N PHE A 71 -3.00 -0.64 6.57
CA PHE A 71 -4.24 -0.82 7.32
C PHE A 71 -5.39 -0.02 6.71
N LEU A 72 -5.17 1.26 6.38
CA LEU A 72 -6.17 2.13 5.77
C LEU A 72 -6.62 1.63 4.39
N GLN A 73 -5.70 1.08 3.59
CA GLN A 73 -6.03 0.44 2.32
C GLN A 73 -7.00 -0.74 2.46
N THR A 74 -7.04 -1.38 3.64
CA THR A 74 -7.96 -2.49 3.91
C THR A 74 -9.27 -2.07 4.59
N GLY A 75 -9.44 -0.78 4.86
CA GLY A 75 -10.61 -0.23 5.54
C GLY A 75 -10.59 -0.40 7.06
N ILE A 76 -9.44 -0.76 7.64
CA ILE A 76 -9.25 -0.80 9.10
C ILE A 76 -8.82 0.60 9.54
N SER A 77 -9.52 1.17 10.52
CA SER A 77 -9.21 2.49 11.06
C SER A 77 -8.03 2.44 12.03
N LEU A 78 -7.31 3.55 12.16
CA LEU A 78 -6.30 3.69 13.20
C LEU A 78 -6.91 4.37 14.42
N ALA A 79 -6.52 3.89 15.60
CA ALA A 79 -6.83 4.56 16.87
C ALA A 79 -6.16 5.95 16.95
N ASP A 80 -4.97 6.08 16.36
CA ASP A 80 -4.26 7.34 16.23
C ASP A 80 -4.75 8.14 15.01
N LYS A 81 -5.64 9.10 15.27
CA LYS A 81 -6.24 9.97 14.25
C LYS A 81 -5.29 10.99 13.67
N ASP A 82 -4.23 11.35 14.40
CA ASP A 82 -3.20 12.26 13.91
C ASP A 82 -2.36 11.55 12.84
N LEU A 83 -1.92 10.33 13.14
CA LEU A 83 -1.21 9.47 12.20
C LEU A 83 -2.06 9.17 10.95
N GLU A 84 -3.33 8.80 11.12
CA GLU A 84 -4.28 8.58 10.03
C GLU A 84 -4.37 9.80 9.10
N SER A 85 -4.49 11.00 9.67
CA SER A 85 -4.58 12.25 8.91
C SER A 85 -3.29 12.58 8.16
N ARG A 86 -2.12 12.39 8.79
CA ARG A 86 -0.81 12.62 8.18
C ARG A 86 -0.59 11.68 6.98
N VAL A 87 -0.92 10.41 7.15
CA VAL A 87 -0.76 9.38 6.12
C VAL A 87 -1.70 9.60 4.94
N LEU A 88 -2.97 9.94 5.19
CA LEU A 88 -3.94 10.25 4.14
C LEU A 88 -3.55 11.50 3.35
N ALA A 89 -3.02 12.53 4.03
CA ALA A 89 -2.50 13.73 3.38
C ALA A 89 -1.30 13.42 2.47
N SER A 90 -0.37 12.58 2.93
CA SER A 90 0.82 12.18 2.14
C SER A 90 0.49 11.26 0.96
N THR A 91 -0.53 10.40 1.09
CA THR A 91 -0.91 9.43 0.03
C THR A 91 -1.62 10.12 -1.14
N LYS A 92 -2.45 11.15 -0.86
CA LYS A 92 -3.20 11.89 -1.90
C LYS A 92 -2.31 12.63 -2.91
N THR A 93 -1.09 12.99 -2.51
CA THR A 93 -0.13 13.70 -3.37
C THR A 93 0.53 12.79 -4.41
N GLN A 94 0.57 11.47 -4.19
CA GLN A 94 1.26 10.54 -5.10
C GLN A 94 0.40 10.05 -6.27
N ASP A 95 -0.93 10.06 -6.14
CA ASP A 95 -1.84 9.65 -7.23
C ASP A 95 -1.94 10.70 -8.35
N GLU A 96 -1.69 11.99 -8.07
CA GLU A 96 -1.72 13.04 -9.11
C GLU A 96 -0.46 13.05 -10.00
N GLU A 97 0.68 12.56 -9.50
CA GLU A 97 1.95 12.50 -10.26
C GLU A 97 2.05 11.22 -11.13
N ALA A 98 1.29 10.17 -10.80
CA ALA A 98 1.23 8.93 -11.57
C ALA A 98 0.20 8.95 -12.72
N SER A 99 -0.59 10.02 -12.83
CA SER A 99 -1.61 10.21 -13.87
C SER A 99 -1.22 11.27 -14.90
N LEU A 100 0.03 11.29 -15.35
CA LEU A 100 0.39 11.86 -16.65
C LEU A 100 0.44 10.75 -17.71
N PRO A 101 -0.59 10.59 -18.57
CA PRO A 101 -0.47 9.79 -19.76
C PRO A 101 0.36 10.55 -20.80
N PHE A 102 1.42 9.90 -21.31
CA PHE A 102 1.86 9.97 -22.71
C PHE A 102 1.90 11.35 -23.42
N GLN A 103 3.11 11.91 -23.59
CA GLN A 103 3.66 12.49 -24.84
C GLN A 103 5.11 12.97 -24.53
N LEU A 104 6.19 12.80 -25.29
CA LEU A 104 6.40 12.69 -26.73
C LEU A 104 7.89 12.33 -26.98
N ASP A 105 8.22 11.09 -27.34
CA ASP A 105 9.52 10.79 -27.99
C ASP A 105 9.30 10.97 -29.50
N LEU A 106 9.42 12.21 -29.98
CA LEU A 106 9.58 12.49 -31.40
C LEU A 106 11.03 12.94 -31.62
N HIS A 107 11.91 11.97 -31.88
CA HIS A 107 13.16 12.26 -32.56
C HIS A 107 12.93 12.43 -34.08
N PRO A 108 13.78 13.24 -34.74
CA PRO A 108 13.43 14.01 -35.92
C PRO A 108 13.66 13.23 -37.21
N ASN A 109 12.72 13.27 -38.15
CA ASN A 109 13.12 13.27 -39.56
C ASN A 109 12.06 13.92 -40.45
N ALA A 110 12.56 14.80 -41.30
CA ALA A 110 11.84 15.66 -42.21
C ALA A 110 11.22 14.89 -43.38
N VAL A 111 9.99 15.25 -43.76
CA VAL A 111 9.59 15.53 -45.15
C VAL A 111 8.47 16.59 -45.09
N GLU A 112 8.70 17.73 -45.72
CA GLU A 112 7.75 18.85 -45.86
C GLU A 112 6.64 18.54 -46.92
N PRO A 113 5.78 19.50 -47.33
CA PRO A 113 4.38 19.58 -46.96
C PRO A 113 3.41 19.31 -48.14
N ASP A 114 2.18 18.89 -47.87
CA ASP A 114 1.09 19.03 -48.86
C ASP A 114 -0.10 19.73 -48.22
N ILE A 115 -0.25 21.00 -48.58
CA ILE A 115 -1.37 21.85 -48.22
C ILE A 115 -2.53 21.46 -49.14
N GLU A 116 -3.66 21.01 -48.58
CA GLU A 116 -4.94 21.06 -49.29
C GLU A 116 -6.01 21.75 -48.43
N ILE A 117 -6.36 22.98 -48.83
CA ILE A 117 -7.54 23.69 -48.32
C ILE A 117 -8.74 23.25 -49.15
N ARG A 118 -9.78 22.71 -48.51
CA ARG A 118 -11.11 22.59 -49.12
C ARG A 118 -12.19 23.08 -48.16
N GLU A 119 -12.83 24.16 -48.57
CA GLU A 119 -14.13 24.61 -48.09
C GLU A 119 -15.22 23.79 -48.80
N THR A 120 -16.24 23.28 -48.11
CA THR A 120 -17.55 22.99 -48.72
C THR A 120 -18.65 23.05 -47.67
N ILE A 121 -19.57 23.98 -47.91
CA ILE A 121 -20.79 24.31 -47.16
C ILE A 121 -21.93 23.35 -47.57
N ARG A 122 -22.88 23.14 -46.63
CA ARG A 122 -24.29 22.64 -46.76
C ARG A 122 -24.46 21.13 -46.57
N SER A 123 -25.54 20.66 -45.93
CA SER A 123 -26.88 21.25 -45.74
C SER A 123 -27.41 21.10 -44.31
#